data_AF-A0A7V3HKE0-F1
#
_entry.id   AF-A0A7V3HKE0-F1
#
_cell.length_a   1.000
_cell.length_b   1.000
_cell.length_c   1.000
_cell.angle_alpha   90.00
_cell.angle_beta   90.00
_cell.angle_gamma   90.00
#
_symmetry.space_group_name_H-M   'P 1'
#
loop_
_entity.id
_entity.type
_entity.pdbx_description
1 polymer ?
#
loop_
_entity_poly.entity_id
_entity_poly.type
_entity_poly.pdbx_seq_one_letter_code
_entity_poly.pdbx_strand_id
1 'polypeptide(L)'
;MARKICLFVSSSRELEEEREIVGQVVAGLPVSRGWEIRHTVHGGESLESITKAVERADLYLIILGQDASAPIGLEWELARRLGKPTLAYRKDVGYSPSAQYFLRVSKFEWKVFKDAQDLRKSLVKDIAKELLDLKNRYGLFPEDVEKLFQLLEEPEETEGPSLKGYGAGESGIILGR
;
A
#
# COMPACT_ATOMS: atom_id res chain seq x y z
N MET A 1 -5.07 8.43 23.04
CA MET A 1 -4.19 7.89 21.99
C MET A 1 -4.91 8.00 20.66
N ALA A 2 -4.31 8.67 19.66
CA ALA A 2 -4.90 8.76 18.34
C ALA A 2 -4.87 7.38 17.64
N ARG A 3 -5.95 7.01 16.95
CA ARG A 3 -6.04 5.76 16.18
C ARG A 3 -4.97 5.77 15.07
N LYS A 4 -4.21 4.68 14.94
CA LYS A 4 -3.24 4.50 13.85
C LYS A 4 -3.95 4.39 12.49
N ILE A 5 -3.30 4.85 11.42
CA ILE A 5 -3.77 4.62 10.05
C ILE A 5 -3.47 3.17 9.69
N CYS A 6 -4.49 2.42 9.28
CA CYS A 6 -4.32 1.01 8.89
C CYS A 6 -4.23 0.89 7.37
N LEU A 7 -3.09 0.40 6.86
CA LEU A 7 -2.88 0.07 5.46
C LEU A 7 -2.91 -1.45 5.29
N PHE A 8 -3.80 -1.94 4.43
CA PHE A 8 -3.77 -3.34 4.00
C PHE A 8 -3.13 -3.43 2.61
N VAL A 9 -2.11 -4.27 2.48
CA VAL A 9 -1.31 -4.47 1.27
C VAL A 9 -1.58 -5.86 0.72
N SER A 10 -2.39 -5.92 -0.33
CA SER A 10 -2.60 -7.13 -1.10
C SER A 10 -1.53 -7.27 -2.17
N SER A 11 -0.72 -8.33 -2.15
CA SER A 11 0.38 -8.45 -3.13
C SER A 11 0.66 -9.87 -3.60
N SER A 12 1.08 -10.01 -4.86
CA SER A 12 1.65 -11.25 -5.39
C SER A 12 2.86 -11.70 -4.56
N ARG A 13 3.04 -13.03 -4.44
CA ARG A 13 3.96 -13.64 -3.48
C ARG A 13 5.40 -13.19 -3.69
N GLU A 14 5.83 -13.13 -4.94
CA GLU A 14 7.18 -12.81 -5.41
C GLU A 14 7.60 -11.34 -5.21
N LEU A 15 6.68 -10.47 -4.78
CA LEU A 15 6.92 -9.04 -4.61
C LEU A 15 7.44 -8.67 -3.21
N GLU A 16 8.44 -9.41 -2.72
CA GLU A 16 9.05 -9.14 -1.40
C GLU A 16 9.72 -7.77 -1.35
N GLU A 17 10.48 -7.42 -2.39
CA GLU A 17 11.17 -6.13 -2.50
C GLU A 17 10.17 -4.97 -2.54
N GLU A 18 9.07 -5.10 -3.30
CA GLU A 18 8.04 -4.08 -3.35
C GLU A 18 7.29 -3.93 -2.03
N ARG A 19 7.03 -5.03 -1.30
CA ARG A 19 6.44 -4.95 0.05
C ARG A 19 7.32 -4.19 1.03
N GLU A 20 8.63 -4.41 0.96
CA GLU A 20 9.61 -3.67 1.76
C GLU A 20 9.58 -2.17 1.43
N ILE A 21 9.53 -1.83 0.13
CA ILE A 21 9.38 -0.43 -0.31
C ILE A 21 8.11 0.20 0.25
N VAL A 22 6.98 -0.51 0.31
CA VAL A 22 5.74 0.02 0.92
C VAL A 22 6.00 0.39 2.39
N GLY A 23 6.67 -0.47 3.15
CA GLY A 23 7.06 -0.19 4.53
C GLY A 23 7.92 1.06 4.65
N GLN A 24 8.92 1.21 3.79
CA GLN A 24 9.82 2.38 3.76
C GLN A 24 9.10 3.67 3.37
N VAL A 25 8.19 3.61 2.39
CA VAL A 25 7.37 4.76 1.97
C VAL A 25 6.52 5.23 3.13
N VAL A 26 5.78 4.31 3.77
CA VAL A 26 4.92 4.64 4.90
C VAL A 26 5.71 5.20 6.08
N ALA A 27 6.89 4.65 6.36
CA ALA A 27 7.79 5.16 7.41
C ALA A 27 8.36 6.56 7.10
N GLY A 28 8.52 6.89 5.82
CA GLY A 28 9.06 8.16 5.37
C GLY A 28 8.04 9.28 5.23
N LEU A 29 6.73 8.99 5.33
CA LEU A 29 5.70 10.01 5.20
C LEU A 29 5.73 10.99 6.37
N PRO A 30 5.58 12.30 6.12
CA PRO A 30 5.66 13.33 7.15
C PRO A 30 4.35 13.46 7.93
N VAL A 31 3.83 12.35 8.47
CA VAL A 31 2.62 12.31 9.27
C VAL A 31 2.93 11.86 10.70
N SER A 32 2.49 12.64 11.69
CA SER A 32 2.68 12.31 13.11
C SER A 32 1.82 11.14 13.58
N ARG A 33 0.76 10.78 12.83
CA ARG A 33 -0.06 9.62 13.16
C ARG A 33 0.67 8.33 12.79
N GLY A 34 0.79 7.41 13.76
CA GLY A 34 1.41 6.11 13.53
C GLY A 34 0.64 5.22 12.55
N TRP A 35 1.35 4.24 11.97
CA TRP A 35 0.81 3.32 10.98
C TRP A 35 0.75 1.88 11.49
N GLU A 36 -0.23 1.13 11.00
CA GLU A 36 -0.27 -0.33 11.06
C GLU A 36 -0.33 -0.84 9.61
N ILE A 37 0.66 -1.63 9.19
CA ILE A 37 0.68 -2.24 7.86
C ILE A 37 0.39 -3.73 8.03
N ARG A 38 -0.57 -4.21 7.26
CA ARG A 38 -0.91 -5.63 7.14
C ARG A 38 -0.71 -6.07 5.71
N HIS A 39 -0.13 -7.24 5.51
CA HIS A 39 0.09 -7.81 4.19
C HIS A 39 -0.81 -9.03 3.98
N THR A 40 -1.05 -9.38 2.72
CA THR A 40 -1.52 -10.72 2.36
C THR A 40 -0.63 -11.77 3.00
N VAL A 41 -1.24 -12.77 3.64
CA VAL A 41 -0.52 -13.94 4.16
C VAL A 41 -0.71 -15.11 3.20
N HIS A 42 0.39 -15.62 2.66
CA HIS A 42 0.39 -16.73 1.70
C HIS A 42 0.49 -18.09 2.43
N GLY A 43 -0.55 -18.42 3.22
CA GLY A 43 -0.72 -19.73 3.87
C GLY A 43 -1.05 -19.65 5.38
N GLY A 44 -1.79 -20.63 5.90
CA GLY A 44 -1.96 -20.84 7.35
C GLY A 44 -2.92 -19.89 8.10
N GLU A 45 -3.28 -18.73 7.54
CA GLU A 45 -4.30 -17.85 8.15
C GLU A 45 -5.74 -18.27 7.84
N SER A 46 -6.63 -18.06 8.82
CA SER A 46 -8.06 -18.26 8.61
C SER A 46 -8.66 -17.16 7.74
N LEU A 47 -9.68 -17.51 6.95
CA LEU A 47 -10.43 -16.52 6.16
C LEU A 47 -11.01 -15.38 7.01
N GLU A 48 -11.35 -15.68 8.27
CA GLU A 48 -11.83 -14.69 9.23
C GLU A 48 -10.74 -13.66 9.59
N SER A 49 -9.48 -14.08 9.72
CA SER A 49 -8.34 -13.18 9.98
C SER A 49 -8.16 -12.19 8.82
N ILE A 50 -8.09 -12.73 7.59
CA ILE A 50 -7.94 -11.93 6.36
C ILE A 50 -9.08 -10.91 6.24
N THR A 51 -10.32 -11.38 6.47
CA THR A 51 -11.51 -10.51 6.41
C THR A 51 -11.42 -9.37 7.42
N LYS A 52 -11.09 -9.67 8.67
CA LYS A 52 -10.93 -8.65 9.74
C LYS A 52 -9.81 -7.66 9.42
N ALA A 53 -8.72 -8.09 8.81
CA ALA A 53 -7.63 -7.22 8.43
C ALA A 53 -8.07 -6.19 7.36
N VAL A 54 -8.76 -6.63 6.31
CA VAL A 54 -9.33 -5.75 5.28
C VAL A 54 -10.42 -4.84 5.84
N GLU A 55 -11.29 -5.35 6.72
CA GLU A 55 -12.33 -4.55 7.38
C GLU A 55 -11.76 -3.41 8.21
N ARG A 56 -10.65 -3.66 8.94
CA ARG A 56 -9.97 -2.64 9.76
C ARG A 56 -9.13 -1.66 8.95
N ALA A 57 -8.80 -1.98 7.70
CA ALA A 57 -8.01 -1.13 6.83
C ALA A 57 -8.72 0.21 6.56
N ASP A 58 -7.99 1.31 6.65
CA ASP A 58 -8.48 2.60 6.20
C ASP A 58 -8.15 2.86 4.72
N LEU A 59 -7.01 2.32 4.26
CA LEU A 59 -6.55 2.33 2.87
C LEU A 59 -6.23 0.91 2.42
N TYR A 60 -6.59 0.56 1.19
CA TYR A 60 -6.26 -0.71 0.55
C TYR A 60 -5.28 -0.47 -0.59
N LEU A 61 -4.14 -1.17 -0.57
CA LEU A 61 -3.13 -1.15 -1.63
C LEU A 61 -3.08 -2.53 -2.25
N ILE A 62 -3.20 -2.62 -3.57
CA ILE A 62 -3.01 -3.87 -4.31
C ILE A 62 -1.83 -3.75 -5.28
N ILE A 63 -0.89 -4.68 -5.20
CA ILE A 63 0.30 -4.76 -6.05
C ILE A 63 0.31 -6.11 -6.76
N LEU A 64 0.04 -6.11 -8.06
CA LEU A 64 0.02 -7.31 -8.88
C LEU A 64 1.36 -7.51 -9.59
N GLY A 65 1.95 -8.69 -9.38
CA GLY A 65 3.15 -9.17 -10.08
C GLY A 65 2.80 -10.15 -11.21
N GLN A 66 3.58 -11.20 -11.35
CA GLN A 66 3.41 -12.22 -12.40
C GLN A 66 2.15 -13.05 -12.23
N ASP A 67 1.73 -13.34 -10.98
CA ASP A 67 0.59 -14.20 -10.71
C ASP A 67 -0.42 -13.59 -9.71
N ALA A 68 -1.69 -13.93 -9.87
CA ALA A 68 -2.78 -13.53 -8.98
C ALA A 68 -3.26 -14.74 -8.18
N SER A 69 -2.38 -15.28 -7.33
CA SER A 69 -2.71 -16.41 -6.46
C SER A 69 -3.61 -15.96 -5.30
N ALA A 70 -4.40 -16.90 -4.78
CA ALA A 70 -5.17 -16.66 -3.56
C ALA A 70 -4.23 -16.26 -2.41
N PRO A 71 -4.67 -15.38 -1.49
CA PRO A 71 -6.04 -14.87 -1.31
C PRO A 71 -6.36 -13.53 -2.00
N ILE A 72 -5.54 -13.03 -2.93
CA ILE A 72 -5.67 -11.67 -3.52
C ILE A 72 -7.08 -11.39 -4.05
N GLY A 73 -7.69 -12.35 -4.75
CA GLY A 73 -9.05 -12.18 -5.28
C GLY A 73 -10.13 -11.99 -4.21
N LEU A 74 -9.99 -12.65 -3.06
CA LEU A 74 -10.94 -12.52 -1.94
C LEU A 74 -10.77 -11.15 -1.25
N GLU A 75 -9.52 -10.77 -0.98
CA GLU A 75 -9.18 -9.49 -0.36
C GLU A 75 -9.69 -8.33 -1.21
N TRP A 76 -9.51 -8.43 -2.52
CA TRP A 76 -10.02 -7.48 -3.50
C TRP A 76 -11.54 -7.34 -3.45
N GLU A 77 -12.27 -8.44 -3.56
CA GLU A 77 -13.74 -8.42 -3.58
C GLU A 77 -14.30 -7.81 -2.29
N LEU A 78 -13.67 -8.12 -1.15
CA LEU A 78 -14.04 -7.55 0.14
C LEU A 78 -13.74 -6.05 0.22
N ALA A 79 -12.54 -5.61 -0.17
CA ALA A 79 -12.18 -4.19 -0.18
C ALA A 79 -13.12 -3.38 -1.08
N ARG A 80 -13.47 -3.92 -2.25
CA ARG A 80 -14.44 -3.34 -3.18
C ARG A 80 -15.82 -3.22 -2.54
N ARG A 81 -16.34 -4.30 -1.94
CA ARG A 81 -17.66 -4.32 -1.29
C ARG A 81 -17.75 -3.32 -0.14
N LEU A 82 -16.66 -3.14 0.60
CA LEU A 82 -16.58 -2.19 1.72
C LEU A 82 -16.27 -0.75 1.28
N GLY A 83 -16.10 -0.49 -0.02
CA GLY A 83 -15.79 0.84 -0.55
C GLY A 83 -14.47 1.40 -0.01
N LYS A 84 -13.46 0.55 0.17
CA LYS A 84 -12.15 1.00 0.66
C LYS A 84 -11.49 1.91 -0.39
N PRO A 85 -10.96 3.08 0.00
CA PRO A 85 -10.03 3.83 -0.85
C PRO A 85 -8.92 2.87 -1.31
N THR A 86 -8.67 2.83 -2.62
CA THR A 86 -7.85 1.78 -3.22
C THR A 86 -6.78 2.36 -4.13
N LEU A 87 -5.53 2.01 -3.87
CA LEU A 87 -4.40 2.22 -4.76
C LEU A 87 -4.05 0.91 -5.46
N ALA A 88 -3.96 0.92 -6.79
CA ALA A 88 -3.75 -0.29 -7.58
C ALA A 88 -2.52 -0.16 -8.50
N TYR A 89 -1.55 -1.04 -8.31
CA TYR A 89 -0.31 -1.10 -9.08
C TYR A 89 -0.09 -2.46 -9.72
N ARG A 90 0.40 -2.48 -10.96
CA ARG A 90 0.81 -3.71 -11.64
C ARG A 90 2.24 -3.58 -12.16
N LYS A 91 3.05 -4.60 -11.92
CA LYS A 91 4.42 -4.66 -12.42
C LYS A 91 4.41 -4.96 -13.92
N ASP A 92 5.29 -4.33 -14.69
CA ASP A 92 5.45 -4.57 -16.13
C ASP A 92 6.20 -5.90 -16.37
N VAL A 93 5.46 -7.01 -16.34
CA VAL A 93 5.98 -8.39 -16.45
C VAL A 93 5.05 -9.27 -17.28
N GLY A 94 5.54 -10.45 -17.68
CA GLY A 94 4.70 -11.50 -18.26
C GLY A 94 3.73 -12.06 -17.22
N TYR A 95 2.43 -11.79 -17.40
CA TYR A 95 1.37 -12.27 -16.51
C TYR A 95 0.95 -13.70 -16.80
N SER A 96 0.71 -14.48 -15.74
CA SER A 96 0.03 -15.76 -15.80
C SER A 96 -1.40 -15.61 -16.34
N PRO A 97 -2.04 -16.69 -16.83
CA PRO A 97 -3.45 -16.66 -17.20
C PRO A 97 -4.37 -16.17 -16.06
N SER A 98 -4.06 -16.56 -14.82
CA SER A 98 -4.81 -16.14 -13.63
C SER A 98 -4.69 -14.64 -13.39
N ALA A 99 -3.47 -14.07 -13.50
CA ALA A 99 -3.24 -12.64 -13.39
C ALA A 99 -3.93 -11.85 -14.52
N GLN A 100 -3.87 -12.34 -15.76
CA GLN A 100 -4.57 -11.72 -16.89
C GLN A 100 -6.09 -11.71 -16.70
N TYR A 101 -6.65 -12.80 -16.17
CA TYR A 101 -8.06 -12.86 -15.79
C TYR A 101 -8.37 -11.83 -14.70
N PHE A 102 -7.57 -11.79 -13.64
CA PHE A 102 -7.74 -10.85 -12.52
C PHE A 102 -7.70 -9.38 -12.96
N LEU A 103 -6.73 -9.00 -13.80
CA LEU A 103 -6.63 -7.66 -14.39
C LEU A 103 -7.90 -7.26 -15.14
N ARG A 104 -8.50 -8.20 -15.87
CA ARG A 104 -9.71 -7.96 -16.66
C ARG A 104 -10.96 -7.77 -15.79
N VAL A 105 -11.10 -8.56 -14.73
CA VAL A 105 -12.30 -8.53 -13.87
C VAL A 105 -12.25 -7.47 -12.78
N SER A 106 -11.05 -7.07 -12.35
CA SER A 106 -10.85 -6.13 -11.24
C SER A 106 -11.30 -4.70 -11.55
N LYS A 107 -11.22 -4.29 -12.83
CA LYS A 107 -11.63 -2.95 -13.33
C LYS A 107 -10.98 -1.77 -12.60
N PHE A 108 -9.83 -1.96 -11.96
CA PHE A 108 -9.06 -0.85 -11.39
C PHE A 108 -8.41 0.00 -12.48
N GLU A 109 -8.17 1.26 -12.13
CA GLU A 109 -7.19 2.10 -12.82
C GLU A 109 -5.78 1.68 -12.37
N TRP A 110 -5.26 0.62 -13.00
CA TRP A 110 -3.95 0.07 -12.68
C TRP A 110 -2.82 1.02 -13.12
N LYS A 111 -2.03 1.49 -12.15
CA LYS A 111 -0.76 2.17 -12.43
C LYS A 111 0.33 1.15 -12.71
N VAL A 112 1.07 1.35 -13.80
CA VAL A 112 2.15 0.44 -14.21
C VAL A 112 3.44 0.90 -13.55
N PHE A 113 4.23 -0.04 -13.03
CA PHE A 113 5.60 0.22 -12.58
C PHE A 113 6.55 -0.85 -13.11
N LYS A 114 7.82 -0.49 -13.32
CA LYS A 114 8.85 -1.41 -13.82
C LYS A 114 9.61 -2.12 -12.72
N ASP A 115 9.95 -1.38 -11.67
CA ASP A 115 10.76 -1.84 -10.56
C ASP A 115 10.36 -1.19 -9.22
N ALA A 116 11.02 -1.62 -8.15
CA ALA A 116 10.78 -1.18 -6.79
C ALA A 116 10.96 0.35 -6.60
N GLN A 117 11.89 0.98 -7.32
CA GLN A 117 12.11 2.43 -7.22
C GLN A 117 11.04 3.22 -7.98
N ASP A 118 10.62 2.73 -9.14
CA ASP A 118 9.50 3.28 -9.89
C ASP A 118 8.19 3.23 -9.08
N LEU A 119 7.93 2.09 -8.42
CA LEU A 119 6.83 1.95 -7.47
C LEU A 119 6.93 2.98 -6.33
N ARG A 120 8.13 3.13 -5.72
CA ARG A 120 8.36 4.07 -4.62
C ARG A 120 7.94 5.49 -5.00
N LYS A 121 8.42 5.99 -6.15
CA LYS A 121 8.15 7.36 -6.61
C LYS A 121 6.65 7.63 -6.74
N SER A 122 5.93 6.70 -7.37
CA SER A 122 4.49 6.82 -7.57
C SER A 122 3.72 6.69 -6.25
N LEU A 123 4.10 5.71 -5.41
CA LEU A 123 3.41 5.39 -4.18
C LEU A 123 3.48 6.50 -3.13
N VAL A 124 4.63 7.16 -2.98
CA VAL A 124 4.78 8.31 -2.07
C VAL A 124 3.74 9.38 -2.37
N LYS A 125 3.65 9.78 -3.64
CA LYS A 125 2.72 10.82 -4.09
C LYS A 125 1.27 10.40 -3.95
N ASP A 126 0.97 9.15 -4.28
CA ASP A 126 -0.40 8.66 -4.25
C ASP A 126 -0.92 8.50 -2.82
N ILE A 127 -0.11 7.98 -1.89
CA ILE A 127 -0.50 7.94 -0.47
C ILE A 127 -0.66 9.36 0.07
N ALA A 128 0.25 10.29 -0.25
CA ALA A 128 0.13 11.67 0.20
C ALA A 128 -1.18 12.33 -0.27
N LYS A 129 -1.57 12.12 -1.54
CA LYS A 129 -2.86 12.60 -2.08
C LYS A 129 -4.05 11.98 -1.36
N GLU A 130 -4.07 10.65 -1.19
CA GLU A 130 -5.15 9.96 -0.48
C GLU A 130 -5.31 10.44 0.97
N LEU A 131 -4.20 10.71 1.66
CA LEU A 131 -4.23 11.26 3.01
C LEU A 131 -4.83 12.67 3.06
N LEU A 132 -4.50 13.51 2.08
CA LEU A 132 -5.05 14.87 1.96
C LEU A 132 -6.53 14.88 1.61
N ASP A 133 -6.96 14.01 0.68
CA ASP A 133 -8.36 13.90 0.25
C ASP A 133 -9.27 13.44 1.40
N LEU A 134 -8.72 12.63 2.31
CA LEU A 134 -9.42 12.08 3.46
C LEU A 134 -8.93 12.68 4.80
N LYS A 135 -8.35 13.88 4.78
CA LYS A 135 -7.75 14.54 5.96
C LYS A 135 -8.62 14.54 7.21
N ASN A 136 -9.92 14.78 7.05
CA ASN A 136 -10.89 14.80 8.15
C ASN A 136 -11.14 13.38 8.72
N ARG A 137 -11.13 12.36 7.85
CA ARG A 137 -11.28 10.95 8.25
C ARG A 137 -10.05 10.45 9.00
N TYR A 138 -8.87 10.89 8.58
CA TYR A 138 -7.60 10.52 9.19
C TYR A 138 -7.21 11.40 10.38
N GLY A 139 -7.97 12.45 10.70
CA GLY A 139 -7.67 13.35 11.81
C GLY A 139 -6.23 13.84 11.79
N LEU A 140 -5.75 14.23 10.60
CA LEU A 140 -4.41 14.77 10.39
C LEU A 140 -4.30 16.13 11.09
N PHE A 141 -3.13 16.42 11.66
CA PHE A 141 -2.85 17.73 12.21
C PHE A 141 -2.62 18.74 11.06
N PRO A 142 -2.90 20.04 11.25
CA PRO A 142 -2.63 21.05 10.23
C PRO A 142 -1.18 21.02 9.73
N GLU A 143 -0.22 20.78 10.62
CA GLU A 143 1.21 20.64 10.31
C GLU A 143 1.51 19.42 9.41
N ASP A 144 0.79 18.31 9.58
CA ASP A 144 0.93 17.14 8.70
C ASP A 144 0.42 17.48 7.29
N VAL A 145 -0.70 18.19 7.21
CA VAL A 145 -1.31 18.61 5.94
C VAL A 145 -0.36 19.52 5.16
N GLU A 146 0.26 20.50 5.83
CA GLU A 146 1.25 21.39 5.21
C GLU A 146 2.46 20.62 4.67
N LYS A 147 3.03 19.71 5.45
CA LYS A 147 4.17 18.88 5.03
C LYS A 147 3.81 17.96 3.85
N LEU A 148 2.59 17.43 3.83
CA LEU A 148 2.11 16.61 2.72
C LEU A 148 1.93 17.44 1.43
N PHE A 149 1.48 18.69 1.52
CA PHE A 149 1.44 19.58 0.35
C PHE A 149 2.85 19.88 -0.16
N GLN A 150 3.80 20.19 0.72
CA GLN A 150 5.21 20.41 0.34
C GLN A 150 5.80 19.18 -0.37
N LEU A 151 5.56 17.98 0.15
CA LEU A 151 5.98 16.72 -0.47
C LEU A 151 5.42 16.53 -1.89
N LEU A 152 4.22 17.04 -2.18
CA LEU A 152 3.60 16.96 -3.51
C LEU A 152 4.10 18.05 -4.47
N GLU A 153 4.57 19.18 -3.94
CA GLU A 153 5.14 20.30 -4.71
C GLU A 153 6.62 20.11 -5.03
N GLU A 154 7.35 19.29 -4.26
CA GLU A 154 8.75 18.96 -4.53
C GLU A 154 8.90 18.33 -5.94
N PRO A 155 9.70 18.96 -6.83
CA PRO A 155 9.98 18.40 -8.15
C PRO A 155 10.71 17.06 -8.00
N GLU A 156 10.53 16.15 -8.97
CA GLU A 156 11.24 14.87 -9.01
C GLU A 156 12.73 15.05 -9.32
N GLU A 157 13.48 15.70 -8.44
CA GLU A 157 14.93 15.77 -8.53
C GLU A 157 15.60 15.20 -7.29
N THR A 158 16.53 14.28 -7.58
CA THR A 158 17.51 13.60 -6.72
C THR A 158 17.07 12.44 -5.83
N GLU A 159 17.72 11.30 -6.13
CA GLU A 159 17.78 10.07 -5.34
C GLU A 159 18.00 10.36 -3.85
N GLY A 160 16.94 10.18 -3.05
CA GLY A 160 17.00 10.26 -1.59
C GLY A 160 17.73 9.06 -0.97
N PRO A 161 18.38 9.26 0.18
CA PRO A 161 19.43 8.37 0.71
C PRO A 161 18.95 6.95 1.00
N SER A 162 19.79 5.99 0.59
CA SER A 162 19.69 4.57 0.93
C SER A 162 19.79 4.39 2.45
N LEU A 163 18.65 4.17 3.11
CA LEU A 163 18.61 3.69 4.48
C LEU A 163 18.65 2.15 4.44
N LYS A 164 19.84 1.59 4.65
CA LYS A 164 20.01 0.16 4.97
C LYS A 164 19.36 -0.11 6.34
N GLY A 165 18.33 -0.95 6.40
CA GLY A 165 17.71 -1.30 7.68
C GLY A 165 16.73 -2.47 7.64
N TYR A 166 17.28 -3.68 7.78
CA TYR A 166 16.75 -4.93 8.36
C TYR A 166 15.27 -5.30 8.24
N GLY A 167 15.07 -6.48 7.64
CA GLY A 167 13.77 -7.08 7.34
C GLY A 167 12.83 -7.23 8.53
N ALA A 168 11.56 -6.97 8.24
CA ALA A 168 10.42 -7.38 9.04
C ALA A 168 9.53 -8.28 8.17
N GLY A 169 9.71 -9.59 8.31
CA GLY A 169 8.83 -10.58 7.71
C GLY A 169 7.41 -10.45 8.26
N GLU A 170 6.45 -10.45 7.34
CA GLU A 170 5.01 -10.69 7.50
C GLU A 170 4.17 -9.68 8.30
N SER A 171 4.72 -8.86 9.20
CA SER A 171 4.01 -7.72 9.80
C SER A 171 4.96 -6.76 10.52
N GLY A 172 4.81 -5.45 10.26
CA GLY A 172 5.61 -4.39 10.89
C GLY A 172 4.73 -3.32 11.54
N ILE A 173 5.09 -2.90 12.76
CA ILE A 173 4.51 -1.70 13.40
C ILE A 173 5.51 -0.56 13.22
N ILE A 174 5.12 0.48 12.48
CA ILE A 174 5.92 1.71 12.36
C ILE A 174 5.40 2.72 13.37
N LEU A 175 6.22 3.03 14.36
CA LEU A 175 5.94 4.08 15.33
C LEU A 175 6.19 5.43 14.65
N GLY A 176 5.15 6.27 14.55
CA GLY A 176 5.29 7.65 14.11
C GLY A 176 6.18 8.43 15.08
N ARG A 177 6.91 9.42 14.55
CA ARG A 177 7.70 10.37 15.35
C ARG A 177 6.82 11.53 15.82
#